data_AF-A0A817UQJ1-F1
#
_entry.id   AF-A0A817UQJ1-F1
#
_cell.length_a   1.000
_cell.length_b   1.000
_cell.length_c   1.000
_cell.angle_alpha   90.00
_cell.angle_beta   90.00
_cell.angle_gamma   90.00
#
_symmetry.space_group_name_H-M   'P 1'
#
loop_
_entity.id
_entity.type
_entity.pdbx_description
1 polymer ?
#
loop_
_entity_poly.entity_id
_entity_poly.type
_entity_poly.pdbx_seq_one_letter_code
_entity_poly.pdbx_strand_id
1 'polypeptide(L)'
;MSTTTHTDQQIIVVVVAGGGPVGLTFALNLTMMMGKNAKIIIYEGRWFVDDQGEMRWQDEKQGKTRRDQVVTLQDHVIEQMPDYIKQGLFR
;
A
#
# COMPACT_ATOMS: atom_id res chain seq x y z
N MET A 1 21.82 -40.09 -12.22
CA MET A 1 20.52 -39.53 -11.81
C MET A 1 20.77 -38.10 -11.34
N SER A 2 20.58 -37.13 -12.23
CA SER A 2 20.79 -35.71 -11.93
C SER A 2 19.50 -35.15 -11.34
N THR A 3 19.52 -34.78 -10.07
CA THR A 3 18.43 -34.07 -9.40
C THR A 3 18.43 -32.61 -9.84
N THR A 4 17.52 -32.27 -10.75
CA THR A 4 17.24 -30.88 -11.12
C THR A 4 16.35 -30.26 -10.04
N THR A 5 16.95 -29.54 -9.09
CA THR A 5 16.21 -28.66 -8.17
C THR A 5 15.74 -27.43 -8.94
N HIS A 6 14.54 -27.48 -9.52
CA HIS A 6 13.82 -26.28 -9.92
C HIS A 6 13.12 -25.69 -8.69
N THR A 7 13.82 -24.81 -7.99
CA THR A 7 13.18 -23.83 -7.09
C THR A 7 13.27 -22.48 -7.76
N ASP A 8 12.59 -22.32 -8.91
CA ASP A 8 12.21 -20.99 -9.35
C ASP A 8 11.15 -20.53 -8.35
N GLN A 9 11.59 -19.74 -7.37
CA GLN A 9 10.73 -19.16 -6.36
C GLN A 9 9.79 -18.20 -7.11
N GLN A 10 8.59 -18.66 -7.48
CA GLN A 10 7.64 -17.85 -8.23
C GLN A 10 7.27 -16.62 -7.41
N ILE A 11 7.72 -15.46 -7.88
CA ILE A 11 7.39 -14.18 -7.27
C ILE A 11 5.93 -13.88 -7.60
N ILE A 12 5.11 -13.69 -6.56
CA ILE A 12 3.72 -13.30 -6.72
C ILE A 12 3.68 -11.81 -7.07
N VAL A 13 3.03 -11.46 -8.18
CA VAL A 13 2.79 -10.06 -8.55
C VAL A 13 1.42 -9.64 -8.04
N VAL A 14 1.39 -8.61 -7.20
CA VAL A 14 0.18 -8.10 -6.58
C VAL A 14 -0.05 -6.66 -7.00
N VAL A 15 -1.20 -6.40 -7.61
CA VAL A 15 -1.59 -5.05 -8.02
C VAL A 15 -2.61 -4.51 -7.02
N VAL A 16 -2.34 -3.33 -6.47
CA VAL A 16 -3.21 -2.61 -5.54
C VAL A 16 -3.73 -1.36 -6.24
N ALA A 17 -5.04 -1.30 -6.46
CA ALA A 17 -5.70 -0.11 -6.97
C ALA A 17 -6.12 0.78 -5.79
N GLY A 18 -5.38 1.87 -5.58
CA GLY A 18 -5.55 2.81 -4.48
C GLY A 18 -4.35 2.83 -3.52
N GLY A 19 -3.75 4.00 -3.34
CA GLY A 19 -2.65 4.28 -2.42
C GLY A 19 -3.10 4.88 -1.09
N GLY A 20 -4.40 4.80 -0.77
CA GLY A 20 -4.92 5.20 0.54
C GLY A 20 -4.41 4.30 1.68
N PRO A 21 -4.74 4.64 2.95
CA PRO A 21 -4.33 3.89 4.14
C PRO A 21 -4.53 2.38 4.03
N VAL A 22 -5.68 1.91 3.55
CA VAL A 22 -5.95 0.47 3.39
C VAL A 22 -4.98 -0.19 2.40
N GLY A 23 -4.82 0.39 1.20
CA GLY A 23 -3.94 -0.15 0.17
C GLY A 23 -2.47 -0.16 0.58
N LEU A 24 -2.02 0.91 1.24
CA LEU A 24 -0.67 1.00 1.80
C LEU A 24 -0.45 0.03 2.95
N THR A 25 -1.37 -0.08 3.90
CA THR A 25 -1.27 -1.02 5.02
C THR A 25 -1.24 -2.47 4.52
N PHE A 26 -2.08 -2.82 3.54
CA PHE A 26 -2.02 -4.12 2.89
C PHE A 26 -0.67 -4.37 2.23
N ALA A 27 -0.17 -3.42 1.43
CA ALA A 27 1.12 -3.55 0.74
C ALA A 27 2.29 -3.71 1.72
N LEU A 28 2.31 -2.94 2.80
CA LEU A 28 3.33 -3.02 3.85
C LEU A 28 3.29 -4.37 4.56
N ASN A 29 2.11 -4.82 5.01
CA ASN A 29 1.97 -6.12 5.68
C ASN A 29 2.39 -7.27 4.76
N LEU A 30 1.96 -7.25 3.50
CA LEU A 30 2.32 -8.27 2.53
C LEU A 30 3.84 -8.29 2.28
N THR A 31 4.47 -7.12 2.18
CA THR A 31 5.92 -6.99 2.04
C THR A 31 6.65 -7.54 3.28
N MET A 32 6.14 -7.27 4.48
CA MET A 32 6.71 -7.79 5.74
C MET A 32 6.60 -9.32 5.83
N MET A 33 5.48 -9.89 5.40
CA MET A 33 5.22 -11.33 5.47
C MET A 33 5.95 -12.12 4.37
N MET A 34 5.99 -11.60 3.15
CA MET A 34 6.48 -12.33 1.98
C MET A 34 7.88 -11.90 1.53
N GLY A 35 8.35 -10.73 1.96
CA GLY A 35 9.63 -10.16 1.55
C GLY A 35 9.79 -10.17 0.03
N LYS A 36 10.89 -10.79 -0.43
CA LYS A 36 11.25 -10.86 -1.85
C LYS A 36 10.33 -11.76 -2.70
N ASN A 37 9.43 -12.52 -2.06
CA ASN A 37 8.50 -13.42 -2.76
C ASN A 37 7.25 -12.70 -3.30
N ALA A 38 7.09 -11.40 -3.01
CA ALA A 38 6.00 -10.58 -3.52
C ALA A 38 6.56 -9.33 -4.22
N LYS A 39 6.05 -9.05 -5.42
CA LYS A 39 6.25 -7.77 -6.12
C LYS A 39 4.93 -7.00 -6.10
N ILE A 40 4.91 -5.86 -5.44
CA ILE A 40 3.70 -5.05 -5.28
C ILE A 40 3.75 -3.84 -6.21
N ILE A 41 2.65 -3.59 -6.91
CA ILE A 41 2.46 -2.43 -7.78
C ILE A 41 1.23 -1.68 -7.27
N ILE A 42 1.39 -0.41 -6.89
CA ILE A 42 0.29 0.43 -6.40
C ILE A 42 -0.04 1.46 -7.48
N TYR A 43 -1.31 1.52 -7.88
CA TYR A 43 -1.85 2.57 -8.73
C TYR A 43 -2.63 3.57 -7.88
N GLU A 44 -2.13 4.81 -7.79
CA GLU A 44 -2.78 5.90 -7.05
C GLU A 44 -2.79 7.17 -7.90
N GLY A 45 -3.98 7.64 -8.27
CA GLY A 45 -4.15 8.82 -9.13
C GLY A 45 -3.93 10.16 -8.42
N ARG A 46 -3.84 10.15 -7.09
CA ARG A 46 -3.60 11.34 -6.26
C ARG A 46 -2.13 11.53 -5.90
N TRP A 47 -1.26 10.60 -6.26
CA TRP A 47 0.18 10.78 -6.09
C TRP A 47 0.76 11.50 -7.30
N PHE A 48 1.79 12.30 -7.06
CA PHE A 48 2.62 12.87 -8.09
C PHE A 48 4.07 12.91 -7.61
N VAL A 49 5.00 12.97 -8.55
CA VAL A 49 6.42 13.22 -8.25
C VAL A 49 6.62 14.72 -8.35
N ASP A 50 7.09 15.35 -7.28
CA ASP A 50 7.39 16.78 -7.28
C ASP A 50 8.66 17.10 -8.09
N ASP A 51 8.98 18.39 -8.23
CA ASP A 51 10.16 18.85 -8.98
C ASP A 51 11.48 18.38 -8.36
N GLN A 52 11.45 17.92 -7.11
CA GLN A 52 12.56 17.38 -6.34
C GLN A 52 12.69 15.86 -6.49
N GLY A 53 11.78 15.20 -7.21
CA GLY A 53 11.78 13.75 -7.40
C GLY A 53 11.09 12.97 -6.27
N GLU A 54 10.43 13.65 -5.33
CA GLU A 54 9.77 13.05 -4.19
C GLU A 54 8.30 12.73 -4.48
N MET A 55 7.84 11.56 -4.04
CA MET A 55 6.45 11.16 -4.17
C MET A 55 5.59 11.90 -3.14
N ARG A 56 4.64 12.70 -3.62
CA ARG A 56 3.71 13.49 -2.78
C ARG A 56 2.26 13.25 -3.13
N TRP A 57 1.40 13.57 -2.18
CA TRP A 57 -0.04 13.69 -2.40
C TRP A 57 -0.36 15.02 -3.05
N GLN A 58 -1.21 15.00 -4.08
CA GLN A 58 -1.80 16.19 -4.67
C GLN A 58 -2.48 17.03 -3.59
N ASP A 59 -2.26 18.34 -3.64
CA ASP A 59 -2.83 19.33 -2.74
C ASP A 59 -3.74 20.31 -3.51
N GLU A 60 -4.11 21.41 -2.85
CA GLU A 60 -4.99 22.43 -3.41
C GLU A 60 -4.40 23.08 -4.69
N LYS A 61 -3.08 23.12 -4.83
CA LYS A 61 -2.40 23.62 -6.05
C LYS A 61 -2.63 22.69 -7.25
N GLN A 62 -2.97 21.43 -7.01
CA GLN A 62 -3.40 20.47 -8.04
C GLN A 62 -4.92 20.30 -8.09
N GLY A 63 -5.69 21.23 -7.51
CA GLY A 63 -7.15 21.26 -7.59
C GLY A 63 -7.85 20.23 -6.72
N LYS A 64 -7.17 19.65 -5.72
CA LYS A 64 -7.76 18.71 -4.75
C LYS A 64 -7.99 19.40 -3.41
N THR A 65 -9.22 19.40 -2.92
CA THR A 65 -9.51 19.90 -1.57
C THR A 65 -9.31 18.78 -0.55
N ARG A 66 -8.88 19.08 0.69
CA ARG A 66 -8.69 18.06 1.76
C ARG A 66 -9.90 17.11 1.96
N ARG A 67 -11.12 17.59 1.65
CA ARG A 67 -12.37 16.83 1.78
C ARG A 67 -12.54 15.72 0.72
N ASP A 68 -11.77 15.77 -0.36
CA ASP A 68 -11.71 14.70 -1.38
C ASP A 68 -10.70 13.60 -1.01
N GLN A 69 -10.00 13.77 0.11
CA GLN A 69 -9.01 12.83 0.64
C GLN A 69 -9.55 12.06 1.86
N VAL A 70 -10.86 12.11 2.11
CA VAL A 70 -11.49 11.31 3.15
C VAL A 70 -11.39 9.85 2.76
N VAL A 71 -10.64 9.11 3.57
CA VAL A 71 -10.53 7.66 3.48
C VAL A 71 -11.64 7.09 4.36
N THR A 72 -12.65 6.47 3.76
CA THR A 72 -13.53 5.56 4.50
C THR A 72 -12.76 4.27 4.73
N LEU A 73 -12.03 4.22 5.84
CA LEU A 73 -11.75 2.94 6.48
C LEU A 73 -13.10 2.44 6.96
N GLN A 74 -13.63 1.40 6.30
CA GLN A 74 -14.86 0.78 6.76
C GLN A 74 -14.63 0.20 8.15
N ASP A 75 -15.60 0.34 9.05
CA ASP A 75 -15.48 -0.06 10.46
C ASP A 75 -14.94 -1.49 10.61
N HIS A 76 -15.38 -2.40 9.74
CA HIS A 76 -14.92 -3.79 9.71
C HIS A 76 -13.40 -3.94 9.50
N VAL A 77 -12.79 -3.07 8.69
CA VAL A 77 -11.34 -3.08 8.45
C VAL A 77 -10.60 -2.54 9.68
N ILE A 78 -11.15 -1.53 10.35
CA ILE A 78 -10.59 -1.00 11.60
C ILE A 78 -10.67 -2.05 12.71
N GLU A 79 -11.79 -2.77 12.82
CA GLU A 79 -12.01 -3.80 13.82
C GLU A 79 -10.99 -4.94 13.71
N GLN A 80 -10.60 -5.31 12.50
CA GLN A 80 -9.63 -6.37 12.24
C GLN A 80 -8.16 -5.96 12.41
N MET A 81 -7.84 -4.67 12.57
CA MET A 81 -6.46 -4.24 12.79
C MET A 81 -5.96 -4.66 14.19
N PRO A 82 -4.66 -4.91 14.37
CA PRO A 82 -4.06 -5.04 15.70
C PRO A 82 -4.18 -3.75 16.53
N ASP A 83 -4.32 -3.87 17.85
CA ASP A 83 -4.58 -2.72 18.74
C ASP A 83 -3.49 -1.62 18.65
N TYR A 84 -2.23 -2.02 18.47
CA TYR A 84 -1.13 -1.07 18.34
C TYR A 84 -1.20 -0.22 17.06
N ILE A 85 -1.83 -0.74 15.99
CA ILE A 85 -2.07 -0.01 14.75
C ILE A 85 -3.25 0.96 14.94
N LYS A 86 -4.34 0.52 15.60
CA LYS A 86 -5.50 1.38 15.88
C LYS A 86 -5.09 2.61 16.70
N GLN A 87 -4.28 2.41 17.74
CA GLN A 87 -3.75 3.49 18.59
C GLN A 87 -2.84 4.48 17.84
N GLY A 88 -2.17 4.04 16.77
CA GLY A 88 -1.34 4.90 15.93
C GLY A 88 -2.12 5.73 14.93
N LEU A 89 -3.26 5.21 14.44
CA LEU A 89 -4.11 5.87 13.43
C LEU A 89 -5.15 6.81 14.04
N PHE A 90 -5.73 6.44 15.18
CA PHE A 90 -6.79 7.18 15.87
C PHE A 90 -6.28 7.60 17.25
N ARG A 91 -5.63 8.76 17.33
CA ARG A 91 -5.30 9.40 18.61
C ARG A 91 -6.50 10.13 19.18
#